data_AF-A0A4D9CV35-F1
#
_entry.id   AF-A0A4D9CV35-F1
#
_cell.length_a   1.000
_cell.length_b   1.000
_cell.length_c   1.000
_cell.angle_alpha   90.00
_cell.angle_beta   90.00
_cell.angle_gamma   90.00
#
_symmetry.space_group_name_H-M   'P 1'
#
loop_
_entity.id
_entity.type
_entity.pdbx_description
1 polymer ?
#
loop_
_entity_poly.entity_id
_entity_poly.type
_entity_poly.pdbx_seq_one_letter_code
_entity_poly.pdbx_strand_id
1 'polypeptide(L)'
;MSVEEIFQLIQCRGSVTQEKKEVDLGRLRVLLSQNKALVQAKGRMDEETPLHVAAAEGVLEAVRLLLQAGASPAAVDKAGYTPLHWAAGKGHEKVVEELLKHNADANATDKNGLTPLHRAAYWGQTACIKELLYKGGADANVQDHLQHTPFMMAAWFGKIDSAREIFEKMKSNDIQLPNVWGLTPLEWARQSNRSEVAAFIERRYRKLGLPIERVQPGSSNRSSVPPSPSPSHSAAISPFVGSSTPTTATLGGASSQGEGGRASSPSGQRDGREERPGSQKLAAVVAGGSIWTSTNSGVSWIERTDAGSRQWQSIASSSNGTKLAAVVIPGYIYTSTDAGVSWTERLDDDSRVWRSIASSSDGTKLAAVETTTQSGTRGSIWTSTNSGVSWMEQTDAGQSYWASIASSSDGTKLAAVVFGGDIFASTDSGSSWTDYSAFGDRSWVDCVLVGWHVVFLGSIWTSIDAGVTWTEQTGAGSAQWQSIASSSDGTKLAAVVNPGFIWTYA
;
A
#
# COMPACT_ATOMS: atom_id res chain seq x y z
N MET A 1 -10.36 -21.89 26.03
CA MET A 1 -10.81 -20.57 25.55
C MET A 1 -9.57 -19.75 25.28
N SER A 2 -9.40 -19.33 24.04
CA SER A 2 -8.11 -18.82 23.55
C SER A 2 -8.12 -17.30 23.45
N VAL A 3 -6.96 -16.67 23.59
CA VAL A 3 -6.76 -15.23 23.34
C VAL A 3 -7.37 -14.83 22.00
N GLU A 4 -7.20 -15.66 20.97
CA GLU A 4 -7.74 -15.48 19.62
C GLU A 4 -9.27 -15.27 19.59
N GLU A 5 -10.01 -15.93 20.48
CA GLU A 5 -11.48 -15.88 20.50
C GLU A 5 -12.00 -14.48 20.88
N ILE A 6 -11.34 -13.79 21.81
CA ILE A 6 -11.69 -12.40 22.17
C ILE A 6 -11.39 -11.45 21.02
N PHE A 7 -10.28 -11.66 20.31
CA PHE A 7 -9.90 -10.80 19.18
C PHE A 7 -10.92 -10.96 18.04
N GLN A 8 -11.36 -12.19 17.74
CA GLN A 8 -12.39 -12.44 16.74
C GLN A 8 -13.76 -11.85 17.10
N LEU A 9 -14.16 -11.88 18.38
CA LEU A 9 -15.42 -11.28 18.83
C LEU A 9 -15.44 -9.75 18.67
N ILE A 10 -14.28 -9.11 18.84
CA ILE A 10 -14.15 -7.65 18.69
C ILE A 10 -14.11 -7.24 17.21
N GLN A 11 -13.43 -8.00 16.36
CA GLN A 11 -13.23 -7.71 14.93
C GLN A 11 -14.48 -7.92 14.04
N CYS A 12 -15.66 -8.20 14.61
CA CYS A 12 -16.98 -8.32 13.97
C CYS A 12 -16.97 -8.19 12.41
N ARG A 13 -16.67 -9.29 11.70
CA ARG A 13 -16.43 -9.30 10.25
C ARG A 13 -17.71 -9.05 9.42
N GLY A 14 -17.66 -8.11 8.47
CA GLY A 14 -18.65 -7.92 7.39
C GLY A 14 -19.85 -7.03 7.73
N SER A 15 -20.89 -7.01 6.88
CA SER A 15 -22.18 -6.36 7.16
C SER A 15 -22.89 -7.09 8.31
N VAL A 16 -22.48 -6.79 9.54
CA VAL A 16 -22.99 -7.42 10.75
C VAL A 16 -24.29 -6.74 11.16
N THR A 17 -25.39 -7.48 11.19
CA THR A 17 -26.67 -7.02 11.75
C THR A 17 -26.49 -6.62 13.22
N GLN A 18 -27.28 -5.66 13.71
CA GLN A 18 -27.23 -5.21 15.11
C GLN A 18 -27.34 -6.39 16.11
N GLU A 19 -28.15 -7.39 15.77
CA GLU A 19 -28.32 -8.61 16.57
C GLU A 19 -27.02 -9.41 16.73
N LYS A 20 -26.22 -9.56 15.67
CA LYS A 20 -24.96 -10.31 15.77
C LYS A 20 -23.92 -9.54 16.61
N LYS A 21 -23.90 -8.21 16.55
CA LYS A 21 -23.07 -7.38 17.46
C LYS A 21 -23.44 -7.59 18.93
N GLU A 22 -24.74 -7.60 19.25
CA GLU A 22 -25.22 -7.87 20.61
C GLU A 22 -24.84 -9.28 21.09
N VAL A 23 -24.93 -10.29 20.22
CA VAL A 23 -24.51 -11.67 20.54
C VAL A 23 -23.01 -11.76 20.80
N ASP A 24 -22.18 -11.14 19.95
CA ASP A 24 -20.73 -11.15 20.09
C ASP A 24 -20.28 -10.38 21.35
N LEU A 25 -20.92 -9.25 21.66
CA LEU A 25 -20.72 -8.51 22.91
C LEU A 25 -21.18 -9.32 24.13
N GLY A 26 -22.29 -10.05 24.04
CA GLY A 26 -22.77 -10.96 25.08
C GLY A 26 -21.77 -12.08 25.38
N ARG A 27 -21.19 -12.67 24.33
CA ARG A 27 -20.11 -13.67 24.45
C ARG A 27 -18.85 -13.07 25.07
N LEU A 28 -18.47 -11.86 24.65
CA LEU A 28 -17.34 -11.14 25.23
C LEU A 28 -17.54 -10.94 26.74
N ARG A 29 -18.74 -10.51 27.20
CA ARG A 29 -19.05 -10.37 28.64
C ARG A 29 -18.84 -11.65 29.43
N VAL A 30 -19.31 -12.79 28.88
CA VAL A 30 -19.16 -14.10 29.53
C VAL A 30 -17.69 -14.52 29.59
N LEU A 31 -16.93 -14.32 28.52
CA LEU A 31 -15.50 -14.65 28.50
C LEU A 31 -14.70 -13.83 29.51
N LEU A 32 -14.97 -12.53 29.59
CA LEU A 32 -14.30 -11.63 30.54
C LEU A 32 -14.65 -11.94 31.99
N SER A 33 -15.87 -12.41 32.27
CA SER A 33 -16.27 -12.82 33.64
C SER A 33 -15.64 -14.15 34.06
N GLN A 34 -15.44 -15.08 33.13
CA GLN A 34 -14.85 -16.39 33.40
C GLN A 34 -13.32 -16.35 33.49
N ASN A 35 -12.65 -15.48 32.72
CA ASN A 35 -11.19 -15.42 32.69
C ASN A 35 -10.67 -13.98 32.59
N LYS A 36 -10.48 -13.33 33.74
CA LYS A 36 -9.92 -11.98 33.84
C LYS A 36 -8.50 -11.85 33.27
N ALA A 37 -7.73 -12.93 33.19
CA ALA A 37 -6.37 -12.87 32.62
C ALA A 37 -6.39 -12.55 31.12
N LEU A 38 -7.50 -12.81 30.42
CA LEU A 38 -7.63 -12.52 29.01
C LEU A 38 -7.76 -11.02 28.70
N VAL A 39 -8.15 -10.21 29.68
CA VAL A 39 -8.33 -8.75 29.55
C VAL A 39 -7.03 -8.06 29.11
N GLN A 40 -5.90 -8.57 29.57
CA GLN A 40 -4.55 -8.05 29.30
C GLN A 40 -3.75 -8.98 28.38
N ALA A 41 -4.40 -9.97 27.77
CA ALA A 41 -3.71 -10.92 26.91
C ALA A 41 -3.10 -10.19 25.71
N LYS A 42 -1.84 -10.47 25.44
CA LYS A 42 -1.13 -9.93 24.27
C LYS A 42 -1.28 -10.88 23.08
N GLY A 43 -1.58 -10.32 21.92
CA GLY A 43 -1.54 -11.02 20.64
C GLY A 43 -0.12 -11.53 20.33
N ARG A 44 -0.01 -12.63 19.57
CA ARG A 44 1.27 -13.31 19.33
C ARG A 44 2.25 -12.55 18.42
N MET A 45 1.77 -11.68 17.53
CA MET A 45 2.60 -11.01 16.52
C MET A 45 2.97 -9.56 16.88
N ASP A 46 1.98 -8.80 17.38
CA ASP A 46 2.11 -7.35 17.57
C ASP A 46 1.99 -6.90 19.03
N GLU A 47 1.91 -7.85 19.98
CA GLU A 47 1.70 -7.57 21.40
C GLU A 47 0.45 -6.74 21.73
N GLU A 48 -0.48 -6.60 20.79
CA GLU A 48 -1.75 -5.90 20.95
C GLU A 48 -2.59 -6.56 22.04
N THR A 49 -3.27 -5.76 22.86
CA THR A 49 -4.28 -6.24 23.80
C THR A 49 -5.68 -6.17 23.17
N PRO A 50 -6.69 -6.88 23.69
CA PRO A 50 -8.08 -6.72 23.25
C PRO A 50 -8.55 -5.26 23.19
N LEU A 51 -8.04 -4.41 24.10
CA LEU A 51 -8.36 -2.99 24.13
C LEU A 51 -7.77 -2.23 22.94
N HIS A 52 -6.60 -2.61 22.43
CA HIS A 52 -6.02 -2.04 21.20
C HIS A 52 -6.93 -2.35 20.01
N VAL A 53 -7.33 -3.61 19.86
CA VAL A 53 -8.19 -4.05 18.75
C VAL A 53 -9.56 -3.37 18.82
N ALA A 54 -10.17 -3.31 20.00
CA ALA A 54 -11.45 -2.63 20.17
C ALA A 54 -11.35 -1.13 19.86
N ALA A 55 -10.21 -0.51 20.19
CA ALA A 55 -9.94 0.88 19.89
C ALA A 55 -9.67 1.14 18.40
N ALA A 56 -8.98 0.22 17.71
CA ALA A 56 -8.71 0.30 16.28
C ALA A 56 -9.98 0.09 15.42
N GLU A 57 -10.85 -0.83 15.83
CA GLU A 57 -12.13 -1.12 15.16
C GLU A 57 -13.26 -0.14 15.52
N GLY A 58 -13.08 0.66 16.58
CA GLY A 58 -14.07 1.67 16.99
C GLY A 58 -15.29 1.10 17.72
N VAL A 59 -15.19 -0.11 18.26
CA VAL A 59 -16.30 -0.79 18.94
C VAL A 59 -16.44 -0.28 20.38
N LEU A 60 -17.13 0.85 20.55
CA LEU A 60 -17.29 1.55 21.83
C LEU A 60 -17.76 0.64 22.99
N GLU A 61 -18.75 -0.22 22.75
CA GLU A 61 -19.26 -1.11 23.78
C GLU A 61 -18.24 -2.17 24.21
N ALA A 62 -17.41 -2.67 23.29
CA ALA A 62 -16.32 -3.57 23.64
C ALA A 62 -15.24 -2.85 24.46
N VAL A 63 -14.92 -1.60 24.12
CA VAL A 63 -14.00 -0.75 24.90
C VAL A 63 -14.50 -0.57 26.33
N ARG A 64 -15.79 -0.21 26.51
CA ARG A 64 -16.41 -0.08 27.83
C ARG A 64 -16.32 -1.35 28.65
N LEU A 65 -16.65 -2.49 28.06
CA LEU A 65 -16.61 -3.78 28.74
C LEU A 65 -15.20 -4.18 29.15
N LEU A 66 -14.22 -3.96 28.28
CA LEU A 66 -12.81 -4.24 28.57
C LEU A 66 -12.29 -3.35 29.69
N LEU A 67 -12.58 -2.04 29.67
CA LEU A 67 -12.19 -1.10 30.72
C LEU A 67 -12.85 -1.46 32.06
N GLN A 68 -14.14 -1.79 32.08
CA GLN A 68 -14.85 -2.27 33.27
C GLN A 68 -14.28 -3.60 33.80
N ALA A 69 -13.77 -4.45 32.92
CA ALA A 69 -13.09 -5.68 33.27
C ALA A 69 -11.64 -5.48 33.77
N GLY A 70 -11.14 -4.24 33.76
CA GLY A 70 -9.79 -3.88 34.23
C GLY A 70 -8.71 -3.85 33.15
N ALA A 71 -9.08 -3.65 31.88
CA ALA A 71 -8.10 -3.42 30.81
C ALA A 71 -7.32 -2.14 31.06
N SER A 72 -6.02 -2.16 30.74
CA SER A 72 -5.13 -1.03 30.99
C SER A 72 -5.18 -0.08 29.80
N PRO A 73 -5.64 1.17 29.96
CA PRO A 73 -5.58 2.18 28.90
C PRO A 73 -4.15 2.57 28.54
N ALA A 74 -3.20 2.29 29.43
CA ALA A 74 -1.76 2.54 29.26
C ALA A 74 -1.01 1.32 28.69
N ALA A 75 -1.70 0.22 28.34
CA ALA A 75 -1.07 -0.89 27.64
C ALA A 75 -0.46 -0.40 26.33
N VAL A 76 0.69 -0.95 25.97
CA VAL A 76 1.38 -0.63 24.71
C VAL A 76 1.59 -1.90 23.89
N ASP A 77 1.43 -1.76 22.58
CA ASP A 77 1.77 -2.80 21.61
C ASP A 77 3.27 -2.79 21.26
N LYS A 78 3.68 -3.64 20.31
CA LYS A 78 5.07 -3.79 19.89
C LYS A 78 5.67 -2.51 19.32
N ALA A 79 4.88 -1.61 18.75
CA ALA A 79 5.35 -0.31 18.23
C ALA A 79 5.31 0.80 19.29
N GLY A 80 4.81 0.50 20.50
CA GLY A 80 4.64 1.48 21.57
C GLY A 80 3.30 2.22 21.49
N TYR A 81 2.37 1.83 20.62
CA TYR A 81 1.06 2.47 20.57
C TYR A 81 0.23 2.06 21.76
N THR A 82 -0.44 3.03 22.36
CA THR A 82 -1.56 2.79 23.29
C THR A 82 -2.87 2.63 22.53
N PRO A 83 -3.94 2.07 23.13
CA PRO A 83 -5.27 2.08 22.53
C PRO A 83 -5.73 3.47 22.07
N LEU A 84 -5.32 4.53 22.78
CA LEU A 84 -5.64 5.91 22.41
C LEU A 84 -4.97 6.35 21.10
N HIS A 85 -3.76 5.88 20.79
CA HIS A 85 -3.11 6.13 19.49
C HIS A 85 -3.93 5.54 18.34
N TRP A 86 -4.40 4.30 18.51
CA TRP A 86 -5.22 3.59 17.52
C TRP A 86 -6.55 4.29 17.28
N ALA A 87 -7.30 4.60 18.35
CA ALA A 87 -8.58 5.31 18.24
C ALA A 87 -8.41 6.70 17.59
N ALA A 88 -7.40 7.45 18.01
CA ALA A 88 -7.13 8.80 17.49
C ALA A 88 -6.72 8.80 16.01
N GLY A 89 -5.88 7.85 15.58
CA GLY A 89 -5.45 7.73 14.19
C GLY A 89 -6.56 7.26 13.25
N LYS A 90 -7.45 6.37 13.72
CA LYS A 90 -8.57 5.84 12.94
C LYS A 90 -9.82 6.74 12.95
N GLY A 91 -9.86 7.75 13.81
CA GLY A 91 -10.96 8.75 13.85
C GLY A 91 -12.14 8.35 14.73
N HIS A 92 -11.95 7.43 15.67
CA HIS A 92 -13.03 6.92 16.52
C HIS A 92 -13.27 7.82 17.73
N GLU A 93 -13.87 8.99 17.49
CA GLU A 93 -14.10 10.06 18.48
C GLU A 93 -14.70 9.56 19.81
N LYS A 94 -15.78 8.79 19.75
CA LYS A 94 -16.45 8.28 20.96
C LYS A 94 -15.57 7.35 21.78
N VAL A 95 -14.69 6.60 21.11
CA VAL A 95 -13.72 5.72 21.78
C VAL A 95 -12.61 6.53 22.43
N VAL A 96 -12.12 7.58 21.75
CA VAL A 96 -11.17 8.55 22.33
C VAL A 96 -11.76 9.15 23.61
N GLU A 97 -13.00 9.63 23.56
CA GLU A 97 -13.68 10.18 24.74
C GLU A 97 -13.75 9.17 25.90
N GLU A 98 -14.13 7.93 25.62
CA GLU A 98 -14.26 6.88 26.63
C GLU A 98 -12.92 6.47 27.25
N LEU A 99 -11.86 6.39 26.44
CA LEU A 99 -10.50 6.11 26.90
C LEU A 99 -9.98 7.24 27.80
N LEU A 100 -10.21 8.51 27.43
CA LEU A 100 -9.82 9.67 28.24
C LEU A 100 -10.57 9.70 29.58
N LYS A 101 -11.86 9.34 29.61
CA LYS A 101 -12.64 9.19 30.86
C LYS A 101 -12.05 8.14 31.81
N HIS A 102 -11.34 7.15 31.28
CA HIS A 102 -10.67 6.11 32.04
C HIS A 102 -9.17 6.41 32.22
N ASN A 103 -8.77 7.68 32.21
CA ASN A 103 -7.41 8.16 32.48
C ASN A 103 -6.37 7.64 31.48
N ALA A 104 -6.74 7.40 30.21
CA ALA A 104 -5.73 7.22 29.17
C ALA A 104 -4.88 8.49 29.03
N ASP A 105 -3.56 8.34 29.02
CA ASP A 105 -2.64 9.47 28.87
C ASP A 105 -2.67 10.00 27.44
N ALA A 106 -3.20 11.21 27.27
CA ALA A 106 -3.28 11.90 25.97
C ALA A 106 -1.89 12.31 25.42
N ASN A 107 -0.86 12.31 26.27
CA ASN A 107 0.52 12.65 25.94
C ASN A 107 1.46 11.44 25.91
N ALA A 108 0.92 10.22 26.00
CA ALA A 108 1.70 9.00 25.82
C ALA A 108 2.43 9.04 24.47
N THR A 109 3.68 8.57 24.43
CA THR A 109 4.51 8.56 23.23
C THR A 109 4.77 7.13 22.75
N ASP A 110 4.69 6.93 21.44
CA ASP A 110 5.16 5.70 20.80
C ASP A 110 6.70 5.64 20.74
N LYS A 111 7.25 4.57 20.16
CA LYS A 111 8.72 4.41 20.02
C LYS A 111 9.41 5.48 19.18
N ASN A 112 8.66 6.28 18.42
CA ASN A 112 9.17 7.39 17.61
C ASN A 112 8.93 8.76 18.27
N GLY A 113 8.40 8.78 19.50
CA GLY A 113 8.05 10.01 20.20
C GLY A 113 6.72 10.61 19.73
N LEU A 114 5.92 9.90 18.92
CA LEU A 114 4.64 10.41 18.44
C LEU A 114 3.56 10.18 19.48
N THR A 115 2.73 11.21 19.69
CA THR A 115 1.55 11.14 20.58
C THR A 115 0.27 10.78 19.81
N PRO A 116 -0.86 10.44 20.49
CA PRO A 116 -2.15 10.29 19.83
C PRO A 116 -2.55 11.51 19.00
N LEU A 117 -2.16 12.71 19.43
CA LEU A 117 -2.41 13.95 18.70
C LEU A 117 -1.64 14.02 17.38
N HIS A 118 -0.40 13.54 17.33
CA HIS A 118 0.36 13.41 16.07
C HIS A 118 -0.36 12.48 15.09
N ARG A 119 -0.90 11.35 15.56
CA ARG A 119 -1.64 10.39 14.73
C ARG A 119 -2.94 10.97 14.18
N ALA A 120 -3.70 11.65 15.02
CA ALA A 120 -4.92 12.33 14.59
C ALA A 120 -4.60 13.44 13.56
N ALA A 121 -3.52 14.20 13.77
CA ALA A 121 -3.06 15.23 12.83
C ALA A 121 -2.59 14.67 11.49
N TYR A 122 -1.87 13.54 11.50
CA TYR A 122 -1.41 12.83 10.29
C TYR A 122 -2.59 12.42 9.39
N TRP A 123 -3.62 11.79 9.97
CA TRP A 123 -4.78 11.30 9.21
C TRP A 123 -5.86 12.38 8.98
N GLY A 124 -5.81 13.50 9.70
CA GLY A 124 -6.76 14.60 9.59
C GLY A 124 -8.05 14.41 10.41
N GLN A 125 -7.95 13.72 11.55
CA GLN A 125 -9.09 13.35 12.39
C GLN A 125 -9.49 14.51 13.33
N THR A 126 -10.06 15.58 12.74
CA THR A 126 -10.36 16.84 13.46
C THR A 126 -11.24 16.64 14.70
N ALA A 127 -12.20 15.72 14.69
CA ALA A 127 -13.03 15.44 15.86
C ALA A 127 -12.22 14.85 17.04
N CYS A 128 -11.33 13.90 16.75
CA CYS A 128 -10.43 13.32 17.76
C CYS A 128 -9.43 14.37 18.28
N ILE A 129 -8.92 15.26 17.41
CA ILE A 129 -8.03 16.36 17.80
C ILE A 129 -8.71 17.25 18.84
N LYS A 130 -9.99 17.61 18.64
CA LYS A 130 -10.75 18.38 19.62
C LYS A 130 -10.86 17.63 20.94
N GLU A 131 -11.26 16.37 20.93
CA GLU A 131 -11.37 15.60 22.17
C GLU A 131 -10.04 15.53 22.93
N LEU A 132 -8.93 15.26 22.24
CA LEU A 132 -7.60 15.21 22.81
C LEU A 132 -7.15 16.57 23.40
N LEU A 133 -7.35 17.67 22.69
CA LEU A 133 -6.90 19.00 23.11
C LEU A 133 -7.75 19.60 24.23
N TYR A 134 -9.08 19.50 24.14
CA TYR A 134 -9.98 20.20 25.06
C TYR A 134 -10.39 19.37 26.27
N LYS A 135 -10.51 18.04 26.12
CA LYS A 135 -10.91 17.15 27.22
C LYS A 135 -9.75 16.31 27.74
N GLY A 136 -8.85 15.88 26.86
CA GLY A 136 -7.71 15.04 27.21
C GLY A 136 -6.49 15.77 27.75
N GLY A 137 -6.40 17.10 27.60
CA GLY A 137 -5.22 17.86 28.01
C GLY A 137 -3.96 17.53 27.20
N ALA A 138 -4.12 17.10 25.95
CA ALA A 138 -3.00 16.87 25.05
C ALA A 138 -2.20 18.16 24.82
N ASP A 139 -0.87 18.08 24.90
CA ASP A 139 0.01 19.18 24.60
C ASP A 139 0.21 19.29 23.07
N ALA A 140 -0.21 20.42 22.52
CA ALA A 140 -0.13 20.72 21.10
C ALA A 140 1.31 20.95 20.60
N ASN A 141 2.26 21.16 21.52
CA ASN A 141 3.65 21.52 21.20
C ASN A 141 4.64 20.34 21.32
N VAL A 142 4.16 19.13 21.65
CA VAL A 142 5.05 17.96 21.76
C VAL A 142 5.79 17.72 20.45
N GLN A 143 7.08 17.44 20.57
CA GLN A 143 7.96 17.16 19.45
C GLN A 143 8.30 15.66 19.43
N ASP A 144 8.14 15.02 18.27
CA ASP A 144 8.62 13.66 18.04
C ASP A 144 10.16 13.58 18.00
N HIS A 145 10.73 12.39 17.78
CA HIS A 145 12.19 12.23 17.67
C HIS A 145 12.83 13.02 16.51
N LEU A 146 12.03 13.47 15.55
CA LEU A 146 12.43 14.31 14.41
C LEU A 146 12.05 15.78 14.63
N GLN A 147 11.67 16.16 15.85
CA GLN A 147 11.24 17.49 16.26
C GLN A 147 10.02 18.01 15.48
N HIS A 148 9.20 17.13 14.92
CA HIS A 148 7.92 17.50 14.37
C HIS A 148 6.89 17.68 15.46
N THR A 149 6.10 18.74 15.36
CA THR A 149 4.89 18.91 16.16
C THR A 149 3.69 18.30 15.44
N PRO A 150 2.56 18.03 16.14
CA PRO A 150 1.31 17.63 15.49
C PRO A 150 0.87 18.63 14.41
N PHE A 151 1.15 19.91 14.62
CA PHE A 151 0.89 20.95 13.63
C PHE A 151 1.70 20.76 12.35
N MET A 152 3.00 20.44 12.46
CA MET A 152 3.85 20.14 11.30
C MET A 152 3.35 18.90 10.54
N MET A 153 2.82 17.90 11.23
CA MET A 153 2.18 16.74 10.60
C MET A 153 0.97 17.16 9.76
N ALA A 154 0.03 17.89 10.38
CA ALA A 154 -1.15 18.38 9.67
C ALA A 154 -0.77 19.28 8.48
N ALA A 155 0.29 20.08 8.61
CA ALA A 155 0.79 20.94 7.55
C ALA A 155 1.37 20.16 6.37
N TRP A 156 2.16 19.12 6.63
CA TRP A 156 2.72 18.28 5.56
C TRP A 156 1.63 17.56 4.75
N PHE A 157 0.65 16.96 5.46
CA PHE A 157 -0.42 16.19 4.85
C PHE A 157 -1.59 17.04 4.33
N GLY A 158 -1.51 18.37 4.43
CA GLY A 158 -2.52 19.29 3.90
C GLY A 158 -3.85 19.25 4.67
N LYS A 159 -3.83 18.85 5.95
CA LYS A 159 -5.04 18.72 6.78
C LYS A 159 -5.41 20.07 7.40
N ILE A 160 -5.97 20.96 6.60
CA ILE A 160 -6.19 22.37 6.97
C ILE A 160 -7.03 22.54 8.25
N ASP A 161 -8.12 21.80 8.41
CA ASP A 161 -8.99 21.94 9.58
C ASP A 161 -8.33 21.41 10.86
N SER A 162 -7.58 20.31 10.74
CA SER A 162 -6.75 19.79 11.83
C SER A 162 -5.65 20.78 12.21
N ALA A 163 -4.98 21.37 11.22
CA ALA A 163 -3.95 22.38 11.44
C ALA A 163 -4.54 23.63 12.13
N ARG A 164 -5.73 24.09 11.73
CA ARG A 164 -6.43 25.21 12.38
C ARG A 164 -6.69 24.93 13.85
N GLU A 165 -7.26 23.77 14.14
CA GLU A 165 -7.63 23.38 15.51
C GLU A 165 -6.40 23.28 16.43
N ILE A 166 -5.33 22.64 15.94
CA ILE A 166 -4.08 22.51 16.71
C ILE A 166 -3.46 23.90 16.93
N PHE A 167 -3.42 24.73 15.90
CA PHE A 167 -2.84 26.08 15.97
C PHE A 167 -3.53 26.96 17.03
N GLU A 168 -4.85 26.83 17.20
CA GLU A 168 -5.59 27.59 18.21
C GLU A 168 -5.19 27.25 19.65
N LYS A 169 -4.57 26.08 19.86
CA LYS A 169 -4.07 25.63 21.17
C LYS A 169 -2.57 25.75 21.36
N MET A 170 -1.81 25.95 20.29
CA MET A 170 -0.36 26.17 20.42
C MET A 170 -0.09 27.48 21.15
N LYS A 171 0.88 27.44 22.08
CA LYS A 171 1.37 28.65 22.75
C LYS A 171 2.15 29.50 21.76
N SER A 172 1.97 30.82 21.82
CA SER A 172 2.51 31.80 20.86
C SER A 172 4.03 31.70 20.62
N ASN A 173 4.80 31.26 21.61
CA ASN A 173 6.25 31.17 21.54
C ASN A 173 6.75 29.89 20.82
N ASP A 174 5.91 28.85 20.72
CA ASP A 174 6.32 27.52 20.22
C ASP A 174 5.87 27.26 18.76
N ILE A 175 5.11 28.19 18.19
CA ILE A 175 4.51 28.07 16.86
C ILE A 175 5.58 28.07 15.74
N GLN A 176 6.80 28.51 16.03
CA GLN A 176 7.91 28.56 15.06
C GLN A 176 9.03 27.55 15.32
N LEU A 177 8.87 26.62 16.29
CA LEU A 177 9.93 25.67 16.61
C LEU A 177 10.36 24.91 15.34
N PRO A 178 11.66 24.95 14.97
CA PRO A 178 12.14 24.23 13.81
C PRO A 178 12.20 22.73 14.10
N ASN A 179 12.09 21.92 13.04
CA ASN A 179 12.37 20.49 13.13
C ASN A 179 13.90 20.21 13.09
N VAL A 180 14.30 18.93 13.10
CA VAL A 180 15.73 18.54 13.02
C VAL A 180 16.43 19.01 11.74
N TRP A 181 15.68 19.41 10.72
CA TRP A 181 16.21 20.02 9.50
C TRP A 181 16.38 21.54 9.56
N GLY A 182 16.01 22.17 10.68
CA GLY A 182 16.02 23.62 10.83
C GLY A 182 14.81 24.29 10.17
N LEU A 183 13.82 23.53 9.70
CA LEU A 183 12.68 24.05 8.96
C LEU A 183 11.56 24.44 9.93
N THR A 184 11.10 25.68 9.83
CA THR A 184 9.91 26.15 10.53
C THR A 184 8.63 25.50 9.97
N PRO A 185 7.50 25.47 10.71
CA PRO A 185 6.25 24.92 10.17
C PRO A 185 5.79 25.56 8.85
N LEU A 186 6.08 26.85 8.65
CA LEU A 186 5.76 27.54 7.40
C LEU A 186 6.62 27.07 6.23
N GLU A 187 7.93 26.93 6.42
CA GLU A 187 8.85 26.42 5.40
C GLU A 187 8.55 24.95 5.08
N TRP A 188 8.23 24.17 6.11
CA TRP A 188 7.77 22.79 5.99
C TRP A 188 6.51 22.67 5.13
N ALA A 189 5.50 23.51 5.38
CA ALA A 189 4.28 23.55 4.58
C ALA A 189 4.51 24.03 3.13
N ARG A 190 5.48 24.93 2.90
CA ARG A 190 5.86 25.38 1.56
C ARG A 190 6.52 24.26 0.76
N GLN A 191 7.33 23.43 1.40
CA GLN A 191 8.04 22.33 0.76
C GLN A 191 7.12 21.18 0.33
N SER A 192 6.01 20.96 1.03
CA SER A 192 5.03 19.90 0.70
C SER A 192 4.08 20.24 -0.45
N ASN A 193 4.29 21.38 -1.15
CA ASN A 193 3.44 21.91 -2.23
C ASN A 193 1.95 22.07 -1.83
N ARG A 194 1.67 22.31 -0.53
CA ARG A 194 0.32 22.52 0.02
C ARG A 194 0.03 24.02 0.20
N SER A 195 -0.34 24.67 -0.90
CA SER A 195 -0.54 26.13 -0.95
C SER A 195 -1.54 26.66 0.08
N GLU A 196 -2.62 25.93 0.38
CA GLU A 196 -3.66 26.38 1.31
C GLU A 196 -3.19 26.44 2.77
N VAL A 197 -2.50 25.40 3.26
CA VAL A 197 -2.01 25.38 4.65
C VAL A 197 -0.87 26.36 4.83
N ALA A 198 0.04 26.47 3.84
CA ALA A 198 1.09 27.48 3.85
C ALA A 198 0.51 28.91 3.90
N ALA A 199 -0.51 29.20 3.08
CA ALA A 199 -1.19 30.50 3.09
C ALA A 199 -1.89 30.78 4.42
N PHE A 200 -2.50 29.76 5.04
CA PHE A 200 -3.09 29.86 6.36
C PHE A 200 -2.04 30.22 7.42
N ILE A 201 -0.93 29.48 7.48
CA ILE A 201 0.17 29.73 8.42
C ILE A 201 0.70 31.15 8.23
N GLU A 202 0.95 31.54 6.97
CA GLU A 202 1.48 32.86 6.63
C GLU A 202 0.53 33.99 7.09
N ARG A 203 -0.77 33.87 6.82
CA ARG A 203 -1.76 34.84 7.27
C ARG A 203 -1.78 34.95 8.81
N ARG A 204 -1.65 33.84 9.52
CA ARG A 204 -1.62 33.82 10.99
C ARG A 204 -0.32 34.40 11.56
N TYR A 205 0.83 34.06 10.99
CA TYR A 205 2.12 34.64 11.39
C TYR A 205 2.13 36.16 11.19
N ARG A 206 1.62 36.66 10.04
CA ARG A 206 1.46 38.11 9.80
C ARG A 206 0.63 38.78 10.89
N LYS A 207 -0.50 38.16 11.26
CA LYS A 207 -1.40 38.70 12.29
C LYS A 207 -0.75 38.72 13.68
N LEU A 208 0.13 37.77 13.97
CA LEU A 208 0.88 37.69 15.23
C LEU A 208 2.18 38.52 15.23
N GLY A 209 2.53 39.16 14.10
CA GLY A 209 3.79 39.92 13.97
C GLY A 209 5.04 39.03 14.00
N LEU A 210 4.89 37.74 13.71
CA LEU A 210 5.99 36.77 13.70
C LEU A 210 6.80 36.87 12.40
N PRO A 211 8.11 36.58 12.42
CA PRO A 211 8.94 36.63 11.22
C PRO A 211 8.51 35.59 10.18
N ILE A 212 8.51 35.99 8.90
CA ILE A 212 8.07 35.19 7.73
C ILE A 212 9.20 35.03 6.71
N GLU A 213 10.34 35.69 6.96
CA GLU A 213 11.47 35.73 6.04
C GLU A 213 11.99 34.32 5.73
N ARG A 214 12.28 34.09 4.44
CA ARG A 214 13.06 32.93 4.02
C ARG A 214 14.42 33.06 4.68
N VAL A 215 14.80 32.10 5.53
CA VAL A 215 16.22 31.92 5.80
C VAL A 215 16.86 31.62 4.43
N GLN A 216 17.68 32.55 3.91
CA GLN A 216 18.52 32.23 2.75
C GLN A 216 19.33 30.99 3.14
N PRO A 217 19.51 29.99 2.25
CA PRO A 217 20.29 28.80 2.56
C PRO A 217 21.75 29.21 2.80
N GLY A 218 22.06 29.57 4.05
CA GLY A 218 23.38 29.85 4.53
C GLY A 218 24.12 28.53 4.68
N SER A 219 24.97 28.24 3.69
CA SER A 219 26.24 27.51 3.85
C SER A 219 26.32 26.45 4.95
N SER A 220 25.46 25.43 4.91
CA SER A 220 25.80 24.13 5.49
C SER A 220 25.19 23.03 4.64
N ASN A 221 26.06 22.18 4.09
CA ASN A 221 25.75 20.96 3.33
C ASN A 221 24.43 20.30 3.75
N ARG A 222 23.38 20.37 2.94
CA ARG A 222 22.20 19.49 3.06
C ARG A 222 21.70 19.09 1.67
N SER A 223 22.36 18.09 1.08
CA SER A 223 22.03 17.52 -0.24
C SER A 223 20.88 16.48 -0.20
N SER A 224 19.90 16.65 0.69
CA SER A 224 18.82 15.68 0.86
C SER A 224 17.49 16.40 1.14
N VAL A 225 16.50 16.20 0.29
CA VAL A 225 15.09 16.52 0.59
C VAL A 225 14.73 15.80 1.89
N PRO A 226 14.17 16.49 2.91
CA PRO A 226 13.78 15.82 4.14
C PRO A 226 12.73 14.74 3.82
N PRO A 227 12.88 13.52 4.37
CA PRO A 227 11.91 12.45 4.17
C PRO A 227 10.52 12.91 4.62
N SER A 228 9.48 12.40 3.97
CA SER A 228 8.12 12.63 4.46
C SER A 228 8.02 12.13 5.91
N PRO A 229 7.36 12.88 6.80
CA PRO A 229 7.15 12.46 8.18
C PRO A 229 6.14 11.31 8.14
N SER A 230 6.67 10.12 7.88
CA SER A 230 5.93 8.88 7.79
C SER A 230 6.11 8.15 9.12
N PRO A 231 5.01 7.87 9.83
CA PRO A 231 5.08 6.95 10.95
C PRO A 231 5.24 5.54 10.39
N SER A 232 6.46 5.12 10.10
CA SER A 232 6.76 3.79 9.60
C SER A 232 6.55 2.74 10.71
N HIS A 233 5.36 2.14 10.69
CA HIS A 233 5.13 0.70 10.54
C HIS A 233 3.62 0.50 10.47
N SER A 234 3.16 0.19 9.27
CA SER A 234 1.80 -0.23 8.98
C SER A 234 1.54 -1.58 9.67
N ALA A 235 1.00 -1.56 10.88
CA ALA A 235 0.14 -2.65 11.34
C ALA A 235 -1.18 -2.53 10.56
N ALA A 236 -1.14 -3.03 9.32
CA ALA A 236 -2.32 -3.28 8.53
C ALA A 236 -2.96 -4.55 9.08
N ILE A 237 -4.04 -4.38 9.85
CA ILE A 237 -5.00 -5.46 10.10
C ILE A 237 -5.60 -5.82 8.73
N SER A 238 -5.12 -6.91 8.14
CA SER A 238 -5.70 -7.51 6.94
C SER A 238 -7.09 -8.08 7.25
N PRO A 239 -8.12 -7.83 6.42
CA PRO A 239 -9.43 -8.44 6.59
C PRO A 239 -9.38 -9.93 6.20
N PHE A 240 -9.44 -10.80 7.20
CA PHE A 240 -9.45 -12.25 7.04
C PHE A 240 -10.83 -12.70 6.54
N VAL A 241 -10.93 -13.13 5.28
CA VAL A 241 -12.13 -13.81 4.75
C VAL A 241 -11.89 -15.32 4.84
N GLY A 242 -12.55 -15.95 5.81
CA GLY A 242 -12.60 -17.40 5.95
C GLY A 242 -14.05 -17.81 6.14
N SER A 243 -14.67 -18.32 5.08
CA SER A 243 -15.96 -18.99 5.14
C SER A 243 -15.73 -20.48 5.28
N SER A 244 -16.16 -21.05 6.39
CA SER A 244 -16.48 -22.46 6.49
C SER A 244 -17.70 -22.60 7.37
N THR A 245 -18.77 -23.17 6.83
CA THR A 245 -19.81 -23.81 7.63
C THR A 245 -20.08 -25.22 7.09
N PRO A 246 -20.49 -26.15 7.97
CA PRO A 246 -20.50 -27.59 7.72
C PRO A 246 -21.91 -28.12 7.45
N THR A 247 -22.03 -29.24 6.71
CA THR A 247 -23.28 -30.02 6.72
C THR A 247 -23.04 -31.51 6.44
N THR A 248 -23.37 -32.32 7.44
CA THR A 248 -24.03 -33.65 7.41
C THR A 248 -23.60 -34.74 6.40
N ALA A 249 -22.88 -35.73 6.94
CA ALA A 249 -23.33 -37.11 7.19
C ALA A 249 -24.11 -37.94 6.14
N THR A 250 -23.49 -39.07 5.80
CA THR A 250 -24.01 -40.46 5.59
C THR A 250 -24.55 -40.90 4.21
N LEU A 251 -23.84 -41.86 3.59
CA LEU A 251 -24.24 -43.27 3.28
C LEU A 251 -23.71 -43.79 1.93
N GLY A 252 -23.26 -45.06 1.96
CA GLY A 252 -22.96 -45.93 0.81
C GLY A 252 -21.47 -45.94 0.43
N GLY A 253 -20.73 -47.04 0.45
CA GLY A 253 -21.05 -48.46 0.49
C GLY A 253 -20.01 -49.20 -0.39
N ALA A 254 -19.69 -50.44 -0.03
CA ALA A 254 -18.97 -51.46 -0.81
C ALA A 254 -17.42 -51.55 -0.74
N SER A 255 -16.98 -52.40 0.20
CA SER A 255 -16.23 -53.66 -0.03
C SER A 255 -14.97 -53.71 -0.90
N SER A 256 -13.84 -54.12 -0.29
CA SER A 256 -13.14 -55.42 -0.48
C SER A 256 -11.72 -55.30 0.13
N GLN A 257 -11.47 -55.96 1.27
CA GLN A 257 -10.72 -57.23 1.41
C GLN A 257 -9.34 -57.29 0.72
N GLY A 258 -8.31 -57.55 1.53
CA GLY A 258 -6.97 -57.91 1.07
C GLY A 258 -5.92 -57.76 2.16
N GLU A 259 -5.71 -58.84 2.92
CA GLU A 259 -4.80 -59.03 4.05
C GLU A 259 -3.31 -58.83 3.72
N GLY A 260 -2.47 -58.56 4.75
CA GLY A 260 -1.08 -59.02 4.74
C GLY A 260 0.00 -58.17 5.43
N GLY A 261 0.07 -58.24 6.76
CA GLY A 261 1.32 -58.57 7.50
C GLY A 261 2.55 -57.63 7.53
N ARG A 262 2.79 -57.07 8.74
CA ARG A 262 4.08 -56.89 9.46
C ARG A 262 5.18 -55.97 8.89
N ALA A 263 5.42 -54.85 9.58
CA ALA A 263 6.50 -54.66 10.57
C ALA A 263 7.00 -53.18 10.63
N SER A 264 6.79 -52.57 11.80
CA SER A 264 7.64 -51.60 12.51
C SER A 264 8.52 -50.62 11.72
N SER A 265 8.08 -49.35 11.66
CA SER A 265 8.85 -48.15 11.28
C SER A 265 9.99 -47.83 12.28
N PRO A 266 10.97 -46.99 11.87
CA PRO A 266 10.84 -45.59 12.27
C PRO A 266 11.18 -44.56 11.16
N SER A 267 10.34 -43.53 11.14
CA SER A 267 10.59 -42.10 10.85
C SER A 267 11.52 -41.70 9.71
N GLY A 268 10.91 -41.18 8.64
CA GLY A 268 11.59 -40.38 7.61
C GLY A 268 10.67 -40.04 6.45
N GLN A 269 9.50 -39.42 6.70
CA GLN A 269 8.60 -38.98 5.63
C GLN A 269 8.76 -37.48 5.36
N ARG A 270 9.31 -37.23 4.17
CA ARG A 270 9.07 -36.06 3.34
C ARG A 270 7.56 -35.88 3.19
N ASP A 271 7.01 -34.75 3.65
CA ASP A 271 5.67 -34.32 3.26
C ASP A 271 5.79 -33.57 1.93
N GLY A 272 5.70 -34.34 0.84
CA GLY A 272 5.12 -33.85 -0.39
C GLY A 272 3.61 -33.73 -0.19
N ARG A 273 3.11 -32.53 0.05
CA ARG A 273 1.70 -32.21 -0.17
C ARG A 273 1.59 -31.47 -1.49
N GLU A 274 1.00 -32.15 -2.46
CA GLU A 274 0.57 -31.58 -3.73
C GLU A 274 -0.18 -30.26 -3.49
N GLU A 275 0.28 -29.20 -4.16
CA GLU A 275 -0.36 -27.89 -4.18
C GLU A 275 -1.78 -28.03 -4.76
N ARG A 276 -2.78 -27.47 -4.07
CA ARG A 276 -4.13 -27.35 -4.63
C ARG A 276 -4.08 -26.44 -5.88
N PRO A 277 -4.62 -26.87 -7.03
CA PRO A 277 -4.71 -26.03 -8.22
C PRO A 277 -5.78 -24.95 -7.96
N GLY A 278 -5.34 -23.75 -7.59
CA GLY A 278 -6.24 -22.62 -7.35
C GLY A 278 -5.71 -21.50 -6.46
N SER A 279 -4.51 -21.62 -5.88
CA SER A 279 -3.94 -20.53 -5.09
C SER A 279 -3.33 -19.47 -6.03
N GLN A 280 -3.94 -18.29 -6.12
CA GLN A 280 -3.45 -17.23 -7.01
C GLN A 280 -2.06 -16.78 -6.57
N LYS A 281 -1.10 -16.84 -7.49
CA LYS A 281 0.29 -16.46 -7.27
C LYS A 281 0.47 -14.98 -7.60
N LEU A 282 1.14 -14.23 -6.72
CA LEU A 282 1.48 -12.82 -6.91
C LEU A 282 3.00 -12.66 -6.88
N ALA A 283 3.50 -11.65 -7.59
CA ALA A 283 4.91 -11.26 -7.57
C ALA A 283 5.04 -9.74 -7.48
N ALA A 284 6.04 -9.28 -6.74
CA ALA A 284 6.33 -7.87 -6.54
C ALA A 284 7.84 -7.67 -6.50
N VAL A 285 8.30 -6.48 -6.85
CA VAL A 285 9.73 -6.15 -6.86
C VAL A 285 10.00 -4.86 -6.11
N VAL A 286 11.20 -4.75 -5.54
CA VAL A 286 11.64 -3.59 -4.76
C VAL A 286 12.90 -3.01 -5.38
N ALA A 287 12.89 -1.71 -5.68
CA ALA A 287 14.06 -0.98 -6.13
C ALA A 287 15.11 -0.93 -5.01
N GLY A 288 16.33 -1.43 -5.28
CA GLY A 288 17.39 -1.57 -4.28
C GLY A 288 17.18 -2.74 -3.33
N GLY A 289 16.29 -3.68 -3.69
CA GLY A 289 15.90 -4.81 -2.84
C GLY A 289 15.71 -6.10 -3.63
N SER A 290 14.92 -7.01 -3.07
CA SER A 290 14.68 -8.35 -3.62
C SER A 290 13.35 -8.44 -4.36
N ILE A 291 13.17 -9.54 -5.11
CA ILE A 291 11.86 -9.95 -5.62
C ILE A 291 11.11 -10.68 -4.51
N TRP A 292 9.80 -10.46 -4.43
CA TRP A 292 8.92 -11.13 -3.49
C TRP A 292 7.85 -11.88 -4.27
N THR A 293 7.56 -13.11 -3.86
CA THR A 293 6.44 -13.88 -4.43
C THR A 293 5.52 -14.38 -3.35
N SER A 294 4.23 -14.46 -3.65
CA SER A 294 3.22 -14.99 -2.76
C SER A 294 2.48 -16.10 -3.49
N THR A 295 2.29 -17.24 -2.85
CA THR A 295 1.45 -18.34 -3.37
C THR A 295 0.00 -18.26 -2.91
N ASN A 296 -0.34 -17.32 -2.01
CA ASN A 296 -1.64 -17.24 -1.34
C ASN A 296 -2.28 -15.85 -1.49
N SER A 297 -2.30 -15.32 -2.71
CA SER A 297 -2.99 -14.06 -3.04
C SER A 297 -2.55 -12.84 -2.20
N GLY A 298 -1.29 -12.82 -1.75
CA GLY A 298 -0.66 -11.68 -1.06
C GLY A 298 -0.71 -11.76 0.46
N VAL A 299 -1.21 -12.86 1.04
CA VAL A 299 -1.29 -13.04 2.49
C VAL A 299 0.10 -13.22 3.12
N SER A 300 1.00 -13.93 2.45
CA SER A 300 2.39 -14.06 2.87
C SER A 300 3.32 -13.95 1.68
N TRP A 301 4.42 -13.23 1.88
CA TRP A 301 5.43 -13.02 0.86
C TRP A 301 6.71 -13.77 1.22
N ILE A 302 7.25 -14.47 0.23
CA ILE A 302 8.54 -15.14 0.30
C ILE A 302 9.53 -14.25 -0.45
N GLU A 303 10.57 -13.80 0.25
CA GLU A 303 11.69 -13.10 -0.37
C GLU A 303 12.48 -14.08 -1.25
N ARG A 304 12.71 -13.71 -2.51
CA ARG A 304 13.52 -14.45 -3.46
C ARG A 304 14.94 -13.89 -3.46
N THR A 305 15.69 -14.25 -2.43
CA THR A 305 17.08 -13.80 -2.23
C THR A 305 18.01 -14.26 -3.36
N ASP A 306 17.69 -15.37 -4.03
CA ASP A 306 18.44 -15.90 -5.18
C ASP A 306 18.48 -14.94 -6.39
N ALA A 307 17.49 -14.05 -6.52
CA ALA A 307 17.49 -13.01 -7.56
C ALA A 307 18.50 -11.89 -7.25
N GLY A 308 18.95 -11.78 -5.99
CA GLY A 308 19.84 -10.75 -5.49
C GLY A 308 19.17 -9.39 -5.27
N SER A 309 19.86 -8.53 -4.51
CA SER A 309 19.47 -7.13 -4.36
C SER A 309 19.81 -6.36 -5.63
N ARG A 310 18.78 -5.83 -6.30
CA ARG A 310 18.93 -5.05 -7.53
C ARG A 310 17.93 -3.89 -7.54
N GLN A 311 18.16 -2.95 -8.44
CA GLN A 311 17.22 -1.88 -8.76
C GLN A 311 16.09 -2.42 -9.65
N TRP A 312 15.31 -3.35 -9.12
CA TRP A 312 14.18 -3.93 -9.84
C TRP A 312 13.12 -2.86 -10.12
N GLN A 313 12.70 -2.77 -11.38
CA GLN A 313 11.85 -1.70 -11.85
C GLN A 313 10.41 -2.15 -12.14
N SER A 314 10.25 -3.31 -12.78
CA SER A 314 8.94 -3.83 -13.17
C SER A 314 8.99 -5.36 -13.25
N ILE A 315 7.84 -6.00 -13.05
CA ILE A 315 7.66 -7.44 -13.11
C ILE A 315 6.32 -7.78 -13.76
N ALA A 316 6.33 -8.81 -14.62
CA ALA A 316 5.17 -9.38 -15.26
C ALA A 316 5.07 -10.88 -14.92
N SER A 317 3.84 -11.40 -14.94
CA SER A 317 3.53 -12.78 -14.58
C SER A 317 2.53 -13.39 -15.55
N SER A 318 2.67 -14.68 -15.84
CA SER A 318 1.59 -15.47 -16.43
C SER A 318 0.41 -15.57 -15.47
N SER A 319 -0.78 -15.89 -15.98
CA SER A 319 -2.03 -16.00 -15.20
C SER A 319 -1.98 -17.09 -14.12
N ASN A 320 -1.21 -18.15 -14.35
CA ASN A 320 -0.96 -19.21 -13.36
C ASN A 320 0.24 -18.92 -12.43
N GLY A 321 0.94 -17.79 -12.64
CA GLY A 321 2.11 -17.33 -11.89
C GLY A 321 3.30 -18.27 -11.86
N THR A 322 3.41 -19.16 -12.84
CA THR A 322 4.57 -20.04 -13.00
C THR A 322 5.70 -19.39 -13.78
N LYS A 323 5.37 -18.50 -14.73
CA LYS A 323 6.34 -17.75 -15.52
C LYS A 323 6.35 -16.30 -15.04
N LEU A 324 7.53 -15.81 -14.67
CA LEU A 324 7.75 -14.42 -14.28
C LEU A 324 8.84 -13.81 -15.16
N ALA A 325 8.73 -12.52 -15.42
CA ALA A 325 9.77 -11.75 -16.08
C ALA A 325 9.91 -10.39 -15.38
N ALA A 326 11.14 -10.01 -15.03
CA ALA A 326 11.43 -8.80 -14.28
C ALA A 326 12.57 -8.02 -14.93
N VAL A 327 12.55 -6.71 -14.79
CA VAL A 327 13.52 -5.78 -15.38
C VAL A 327 14.22 -4.94 -14.32
N VAL A 328 15.46 -4.53 -14.60
CA VAL A 328 16.35 -3.82 -13.67
C VAL A 328 16.91 -2.54 -14.28
N ILE A 329 17.10 -1.48 -13.46
CA ILE A 329 17.74 -0.22 -13.86
C ILE A 329 19.02 0.10 -13.04
N PRO A 330 20.18 0.30 -13.67
CA PRO A 330 20.54 -0.22 -14.98
C PRO A 330 20.77 -1.73 -14.89
N GLY A 331 20.44 -2.49 -15.93
CA GLY A 331 20.61 -3.93 -15.89
C GLY A 331 19.97 -4.67 -17.06
N TYR A 332 19.54 -5.89 -16.76
CA TYR A 332 19.06 -6.87 -17.73
C TYR A 332 17.62 -7.29 -17.44
N ILE A 333 17.08 -8.12 -18.34
CA ILE A 333 15.82 -8.82 -18.14
C ILE A 333 16.13 -10.16 -17.46
N TYR A 334 15.38 -10.48 -16.42
CA TYR A 334 15.43 -11.76 -15.73
C TYR A 334 14.10 -12.50 -15.91
N THR A 335 14.16 -13.80 -16.14
CA THR A 335 12.97 -14.64 -16.27
C THR A 335 13.03 -15.81 -15.31
N SER A 336 11.86 -16.27 -14.88
CA SER A 336 11.69 -17.47 -14.07
C SER A 336 10.60 -18.33 -14.69
N THR A 337 10.78 -19.65 -14.66
CA THR A 337 9.80 -20.64 -15.11
C THR A 337 9.24 -21.50 -13.97
N ASP A 338 9.63 -21.19 -12.74
CA ASP A 338 9.33 -21.95 -11.52
C ASP A 338 8.74 -21.06 -10.41
N ALA A 339 7.92 -20.08 -10.81
CA ALA A 339 7.26 -19.13 -9.90
C ALA A 339 8.23 -18.32 -9.03
N GLY A 340 9.36 -17.94 -9.60
CA GLY A 340 10.37 -17.06 -8.98
C GLY A 340 11.34 -17.77 -8.05
N VAL A 341 11.39 -19.10 -8.06
CA VAL A 341 12.37 -19.87 -7.27
C VAL A 341 13.77 -19.70 -7.86
N SER A 342 13.91 -19.78 -9.18
CA SER A 342 15.16 -19.50 -9.89
C SER A 342 14.95 -18.45 -10.98
N TRP A 343 16.03 -17.72 -11.27
CA TRP A 343 16.04 -16.62 -12.24
C TRP A 343 17.18 -16.79 -13.24
N THR A 344 16.86 -16.57 -14.51
CA THR A 344 17.80 -16.59 -15.64
C THR A 344 17.87 -15.19 -16.25
N GLU A 345 19.08 -14.63 -16.35
CA GLU A 345 19.38 -13.43 -17.11
C GLU A 345 19.25 -13.71 -18.61
N ARG A 346 18.66 -12.79 -19.40
CA ARG A 346 18.24 -13.08 -20.80
C ARG A 346 18.86 -12.20 -21.88
N LEU A 347 19.64 -11.20 -21.50
CA LEU A 347 20.31 -10.29 -22.42
C LEU A 347 21.71 -10.06 -21.86
N ASP A 348 22.74 -10.42 -22.63
CA ASP A 348 24.13 -10.42 -22.16
C ASP A 348 24.96 -9.35 -22.90
N ASP A 349 24.31 -8.50 -23.71
CA ASP A 349 24.94 -7.51 -24.59
C ASP A 349 25.36 -6.26 -23.81
N ASP A 350 24.38 -5.48 -23.32
CA ASP A 350 24.61 -4.20 -22.68
C ASP A 350 23.62 -3.93 -21.55
N SER A 351 24.09 -3.22 -20.53
CA SER A 351 23.24 -2.78 -19.41
C SER A 351 22.30 -1.68 -19.86
N ARG A 352 20.99 -1.84 -19.67
CA ARG A 352 19.97 -0.91 -20.17
C ARG A 352 19.13 -0.34 -19.04
N VAL A 353 18.47 0.80 -19.29
CA VAL A 353 17.52 1.43 -18.36
C VAL A 353 16.12 0.91 -18.69
N TRP A 354 15.85 -0.33 -18.29
CA TRP A 354 14.56 -0.99 -18.53
C TRP A 354 13.46 -0.41 -17.65
N ARG A 355 12.35 0.03 -18.25
CA ARG A 355 11.33 0.78 -17.52
C ARG A 355 10.07 0.00 -17.20
N SER A 356 9.62 -0.85 -18.13
CA SER A 356 8.40 -1.64 -17.96
C SER A 356 8.50 -2.94 -18.76
N ILE A 357 7.80 -3.97 -18.28
CA ILE A 357 7.67 -5.28 -18.92
C ILE A 357 6.23 -5.78 -18.78
N ALA A 358 5.71 -6.40 -19.83
CA ALA A 358 4.38 -6.99 -19.91
C ALA A 358 4.46 -8.43 -20.40
N SER A 359 3.44 -9.23 -20.03
CA SER A 359 3.34 -10.65 -20.37
C SER A 359 1.94 -11.00 -20.85
N SER A 360 1.85 -11.92 -21.80
CA SER A 360 0.61 -12.65 -22.08
C SER A 360 0.21 -13.54 -20.91
N SER A 361 -1.05 -13.98 -20.86
CA SER A 361 -1.61 -14.83 -19.81
C SER A 361 -0.97 -16.21 -19.71
N ASP A 362 -0.42 -16.73 -20.80
CA ASP A 362 0.34 -17.98 -20.83
C ASP A 362 1.84 -17.79 -20.57
N GLY A 363 2.31 -16.54 -20.51
CA GLY A 363 3.72 -16.16 -20.34
C GLY A 363 4.62 -16.51 -21.51
N THR A 364 4.09 -16.83 -22.69
CA THR A 364 4.89 -17.14 -23.89
C THR A 364 5.34 -15.88 -24.60
N LYS A 365 4.49 -14.84 -24.63
CA LYS A 365 4.79 -13.55 -25.23
C LYS A 365 5.14 -12.54 -24.15
N LEU A 366 6.28 -11.88 -24.30
CA LEU A 366 6.72 -10.80 -23.43
C LEU A 366 7.03 -9.56 -24.27
N ALA A 367 6.82 -8.40 -23.68
CA ALA A 367 7.24 -7.14 -24.27
C ALA A 367 7.86 -6.24 -23.20
N ALA A 368 8.99 -5.64 -23.48
CA ALA A 368 9.73 -4.80 -22.54
C ALA A 368 10.17 -3.51 -23.23
N VAL A 369 10.25 -2.43 -22.48
CA VAL A 369 10.68 -1.13 -22.99
C VAL A 369 11.82 -0.56 -22.17
N GLU A 370 12.77 0.07 -22.86
CA GLU A 370 13.87 0.81 -22.24
C GLU A 370 13.69 2.31 -22.45
N THR A 371 13.97 3.11 -21.41
CA THR A 371 13.92 4.57 -21.53
C THR A 371 15.17 5.09 -22.23
N THR A 372 16.33 4.57 -21.86
CA THR A 372 17.62 4.91 -22.46
C THR A 372 18.55 3.70 -22.53
N THR A 373 19.44 3.71 -23.50
CA THR A 373 20.61 2.82 -23.50
C THR A 373 21.60 3.24 -22.41
N GLN A 374 22.63 2.43 -22.14
CA GLN A 374 23.70 2.79 -21.20
C GLN A 374 24.39 4.12 -21.56
N SER A 375 24.48 4.42 -22.85
CA SER A 375 25.11 5.64 -23.37
C SER A 375 24.22 6.88 -23.26
N GLY A 376 22.99 6.74 -22.74
CA GLY A 376 22.03 7.83 -22.59
C GLY A 376 21.27 8.18 -23.87
N THR A 377 21.36 7.37 -24.92
CA THR A 377 20.52 7.52 -26.12
C THR A 377 19.11 6.99 -25.86
N ARG A 378 18.15 7.41 -26.70
CA ARG A 378 16.76 6.94 -26.65
C ARG A 378 16.69 5.41 -26.76
N GLY A 379 15.78 4.79 -26.01
CA GLY A 379 15.61 3.34 -25.98
C GLY A 379 14.61 2.81 -27.01
N SER A 380 14.55 1.49 -27.12
CA SER A 380 13.68 0.73 -28.03
C SER A 380 12.64 -0.13 -27.29
N ILE A 381 11.68 -0.65 -28.05
CA ILE A 381 10.77 -1.72 -27.60
C ILE A 381 11.36 -3.06 -27.98
N TRP A 382 11.25 -4.03 -27.07
CA TRP A 382 11.74 -5.39 -27.25
C TRP A 382 10.59 -6.37 -27.06
N THR A 383 10.48 -7.39 -27.90
CA THR A 383 9.47 -8.44 -27.75
C THR A 383 10.11 -9.82 -27.76
N SER A 384 9.43 -10.77 -27.13
CA SER A 384 9.80 -12.17 -27.10
C SER A 384 8.56 -13.02 -27.33
N THR A 385 8.70 -14.12 -28.06
CA THR A 385 7.63 -15.09 -28.35
C THR A 385 7.87 -16.45 -27.70
N ASN A 386 8.94 -16.58 -26.91
CA ASN A 386 9.39 -17.84 -26.31
C ASN A 386 9.72 -17.69 -24.82
N SER A 387 8.86 -16.96 -24.08
CA SER A 387 9.01 -16.72 -22.64
C SER A 387 10.33 -16.05 -22.26
N GLY A 388 10.81 -15.14 -23.10
CA GLY A 388 12.01 -14.34 -22.85
C GLY A 388 13.33 -15.06 -23.12
N VAL A 389 13.32 -16.24 -23.75
CA VAL A 389 14.56 -16.94 -24.14
C VAL A 389 15.33 -16.15 -25.21
N SER A 390 14.62 -15.55 -26.16
CA SER A 390 15.19 -14.62 -27.14
C SER A 390 14.34 -13.37 -27.24
N TRP A 391 14.99 -12.24 -27.51
CA TRP A 391 14.36 -10.93 -27.65
C TRP A 391 14.68 -10.33 -29.01
N MET A 392 13.70 -9.63 -29.57
CA MET A 392 13.81 -8.93 -30.84
C MET A 392 13.49 -7.45 -30.64
N GLU A 393 14.40 -6.57 -31.05
CA GLU A 393 14.18 -5.14 -31.09
C GLU A 393 13.13 -4.79 -32.15
N GLN A 394 12.15 -3.96 -31.79
CA GLN A 394 11.11 -3.50 -32.70
C GLN A 394 11.49 -2.16 -33.29
N THR A 395 12.18 -2.19 -34.43
CA THR A 395 12.69 -0.99 -35.12
C THR A 395 11.58 -0.10 -35.68
N ASP A 396 10.42 -0.67 -36.01
CA ASP A 396 9.29 0.04 -36.61
C ASP A 396 8.64 1.04 -35.65
N ALA A 397 8.75 0.80 -34.33
CA ALA A 397 8.32 1.75 -33.31
C ALA A 397 9.27 2.95 -33.17
N GLY A 398 10.48 2.87 -33.72
CA GLY A 398 11.53 3.85 -33.54
C GLY A 398 12.10 3.90 -32.11
N GLN A 399 13.04 4.84 -31.90
CA GLN A 399 13.69 5.06 -30.62
C GLN A 399 13.09 6.26 -29.89
N SER A 400 12.70 6.06 -28.63
CA SER A 400 12.00 7.03 -27.80
C SER A 400 12.33 6.86 -26.31
N TYR A 401 11.89 7.81 -25.48
CA TYR A 401 11.99 7.69 -24.03
C TYR A 401 10.80 6.89 -23.49
N TRP A 402 10.77 5.58 -23.75
CA TRP A 402 9.63 4.74 -23.38
C TRP A 402 9.40 4.71 -21.87
N ALA A 403 8.13 4.83 -21.47
CA ALA A 403 7.69 4.96 -20.09
C ALA A 403 6.95 3.72 -19.57
N SER A 404 6.05 3.15 -20.37
CA SER A 404 5.33 1.92 -20.00
C SER A 404 4.89 1.12 -21.22
N ILE A 405 4.63 -0.17 -21.01
CA ILE A 405 4.10 -1.09 -22.00
C ILE A 405 3.09 -2.04 -21.35
N ALA A 406 2.01 -2.32 -22.06
CA ALA A 406 0.96 -3.25 -21.66
C ALA A 406 0.70 -4.27 -22.76
N SER A 407 0.21 -5.44 -22.37
CA SER A 407 -0.09 -6.55 -23.29
C SER A 407 -1.49 -7.10 -23.05
N SER A 408 -2.16 -7.53 -24.12
CA SER A 408 -3.40 -8.30 -24.00
C SER A 408 -3.15 -9.70 -23.44
N SER A 409 -4.21 -10.34 -22.94
CA SER A 409 -4.16 -11.72 -22.43
C SER A 409 -3.57 -12.73 -23.42
N ASP A 410 -3.84 -12.56 -24.72
CA ASP A 410 -3.31 -13.41 -25.80
C ASP A 410 -1.93 -12.96 -26.32
N GLY A 411 -1.40 -11.83 -25.81
CA GLY A 411 -0.15 -11.22 -26.24
C GLY A 411 -0.14 -10.66 -27.67
N THR A 412 -1.28 -10.66 -28.36
CA THR A 412 -1.37 -10.18 -29.75
C THR A 412 -1.40 -8.67 -29.84
N LYS A 413 -1.86 -7.99 -28.79
CA LYS A 413 -1.96 -6.53 -28.76
C LYS A 413 -1.01 -5.98 -27.73
N LEU A 414 -0.32 -4.92 -28.10
CA LEU A 414 0.58 -4.17 -27.24
C LEU A 414 0.22 -2.69 -27.30
N ALA A 415 0.37 -2.00 -26.18
CA ALA A 415 0.27 -0.55 -26.12
C ALA A 415 1.47 -0.02 -25.34
N ALA A 416 2.19 0.94 -25.91
CA ALA A 416 3.36 1.55 -25.31
C ALA A 416 3.21 3.08 -25.29
N VAL A 417 3.81 3.70 -24.27
CA VAL A 417 3.76 5.15 -24.07
C VAL A 417 5.16 5.72 -23.88
N VAL A 418 5.35 6.95 -24.36
CA VAL A 418 6.62 7.68 -24.29
C VAL A 418 6.51 8.82 -23.27
N PHE A 419 7.57 9.06 -22.52
CA PHE A 419 7.71 10.27 -21.71
C PHE A 419 7.60 11.50 -22.61
N GLY A 420 6.56 12.30 -22.41
CA GLY A 420 6.31 13.51 -23.22
C GLY A 420 5.05 13.45 -24.07
N GLY A 421 4.43 12.27 -24.25
CA GLY A 421 3.04 12.18 -24.67
C GLY A 421 2.71 11.30 -25.88
N ASP A 422 3.69 10.64 -26.47
CA ASP A 422 3.43 9.80 -27.62
C ASP A 422 2.86 8.43 -27.21
N ILE A 423 1.92 7.95 -28.03
CA ILE A 423 1.22 6.67 -27.84
C ILE A 423 1.43 5.80 -29.05
N PHE A 424 1.81 4.54 -28.80
CA PHE A 424 1.99 3.54 -29.83
C PHE A 424 1.16 2.30 -29.50
N ALA A 425 0.49 1.74 -30.50
CA ALA A 425 -0.18 0.44 -30.34
C ALA A 425 0.17 -0.51 -31.48
N SER A 426 0.18 -1.80 -31.15
CA SER A 426 0.40 -2.90 -32.07
C SER A 426 -0.73 -3.91 -31.92
N THR A 427 -1.16 -4.50 -33.05
CA THR A 427 -2.19 -5.54 -33.08
C THR A 427 -1.66 -6.91 -33.54
N ASP A 428 -0.34 -7.02 -33.75
CA ASP A 428 0.35 -8.17 -34.31
C ASP A 428 1.57 -8.61 -33.47
N SER A 429 1.43 -8.55 -32.14
CA SER A 429 2.46 -8.89 -31.14
C SER A 429 3.73 -8.04 -31.22
N GLY A 430 3.62 -6.81 -31.70
CA GLY A 430 4.72 -5.86 -31.80
C GLY A 430 5.42 -5.83 -33.15
N SER A 431 4.97 -6.60 -34.14
CA SER A 431 5.61 -6.68 -35.46
C SER A 431 5.45 -5.38 -36.26
N SER A 432 4.33 -4.67 -36.07
CA SER A 432 4.07 -3.33 -36.59
C SER A 432 3.49 -2.44 -35.50
N TRP A 433 3.78 -1.14 -35.59
CA TRP A 433 3.34 -0.15 -34.62
C TRP A 433 2.68 1.02 -35.32
N THR A 434 1.54 1.43 -34.78
CA THR A 434 0.82 2.63 -35.21
C THR A 434 1.01 3.72 -34.15
N ASP A 435 1.44 4.89 -34.60
CA ASP A 435 1.56 6.11 -33.80
C ASP A 435 0.20 6.82 -33.70
N TYR A 436 -0.27 7.06 -32.49
CA TYR A 436 -1.53 7.74 -32.18
C TYR A 436 -1.31 9.10 -31.49
N SER A 437 -0.16 9.74 -31.66
CA SER A 437 0.21 10.98 -30.94
C SER A 437 -0.57 12.24 -31.35
N ALA A 438 -1.59 12.13 -32.21
CA ALA A 438 -2.47 13.22 -32.62
C ALA A 438 -3.36 13.79 -31.48
N PHE A 439 -3.31 13.22 -30.27
CA PHE A 439 -4.14 13.59 -29.11
C PHE A 439 -3.46 14.56 -28.12
N GLY A 440 -2.62 15.48 -28.61
CA GLY A 440 -2.11 16.65 -27.90
C GLY A 440 -1.06 16.39 -26.81
N ASP A 441 -0.21 17.39 -26.53
CA ASP A 441 0.85 17.36 -25.51
C ASP A 441 0.29 16.95 -24.12
N ARG A 442 0.40 15.67 -23.77
CA ARG A 442 -0.08 15.12 -22.50
C ARG A 442 0.98 14.22 -21.89
N SER A 443 1.33 14.40 -20.63
CA SER A 443 2.35 13.58 -19.97
C SER A 443 1.82 12.21 -19.55
N TRP A 444 1.78 11.24 -20.46
CA TRP A 444 1.43 9.84 -20.14
C TRP A 444 2.52 9.18 -19.31
N VAL A 445 2.12 8.43 -18.28
CA VAL A 445 3.09 7.80 -17.34
C VAL A 445 2.90 6.30 -17.19
N ASP A 446 1.73 5.76 -17.53
CA ASP A 446 1.44 4.33 -17.45
C ASP A 446 0.31 3.91 -18.41
N CYS A 447 0.24 2.62 -18.74
CA CYS A 447 -0.77 2.04 -19.61
C CYS A 447 -1.21 0.64 -19.15
N VAL A 448 -2.47 0.28 -19.41
CA VAL A 448 -3.02 -1.06 -19.18
C VAL A 448 -3.90 -1.49 -20.36
N LEU A 449 -3.92 -2.79 -20.64
CA LEU A 449 -4.71 -3.41 -21.71
C LEU A 449 -5.71 -4.41 -21.13
N VAL A 450 -7.00 -4.26 -21.46
CA VAL A 450 -8.08 -5.14 -20.98
C VAL A 450 -9.06 -5.49 -22.09
N GLY A 451 -9.00 -6.72 -22.58
CA GLY A 451 -9.73 -7.10 -23.79
C GLY A 451 -9.29 -6.22 -24.97
N TRP A 452 -10.18 -5.33 -25.43
CA TRP A 452 -9.93 -4.30 -26.45
C TRP A 452 -9.69 -2.90 -25.88
N HIS A 453 -9.71 -2.77 -24.55
CA HIS A 453 -9.64 -1.50 -23.86
C HIS A 453 -8.21 -1.11 -23.49
N VAL A 454 -7.71 0.01 -24.01
CA VAL A 454 -6.42 0.59 -23.59
C VAL A 454 -6.70 1.74 -22.63
N VAL A 455 -6.06 1.74 -21.47
CA VAL A 455 -6.25 2.78 -20.45
C VAL A 455 -4.94 3.50 -20.13
N PHE A 456 -4.95 4.83 -20.19
CA PHE A 456 -3.78 5.66 -19.94
C PHE A 456 -3.91 6.61 -18.75
N LEU A 457 -2.75 7.09 -18.31
CA LEU A 457 -2.56 7.77 -17.04
C LEU A 457 -2.31 9.29 -17.21
N GLY A 458 -3.19 10.13 -16.64
CA GLY A 458 -3.16 11.61 -16.70
C GLY A 458 -4.56 12.22 -16.48
N SER A 459 -5.34 12.35 -17.54
CA SER A 459 -6.78 12.07 -17.41
C SER A 459 -6.95 10.58 -17.74
N ILE A 460 -7.88 9.87 -17.14
CA ILE A 460 -8.05 8.44 -17.46
C ILE A 460 -8.74 8.36 -18.83
N TRP A 461 -8.08 7.80 -19.84
CA TRP A 461 -8.66 7.64 -21.17
C TRP A 461 -8.84 6.17 -21.48
N THR A 462 -9.95 5.82 -22.09
CA THR A 462 -10.22 4.45 -22.57
C THR A 462 -10.41 4.48 -24.08
N SER A 463 -9.70 3.62 -24.80
CA SER A 463 -9.99 3.31 -26.20
C SER A 463 -10.58 1.92 -26.28
N ILE A 464 -11.63 1.69 -27.07
CA ILE A 464 -12.27 0.36 -27.22
C ILE A 464 -11.88 -0.34 -28.53
N ASP A 465 -11.06 0.31 -29.36
CA ASP A 465 -10.74 -0.03 -30.74
C ASP A 465 -9.22 0.00 -30.98
N ALA A 466 -8.45 -0.43 -29.98
CA ALA A 466 -6.98 -0.53 -30.03
C ALA A 466 -6.27 0.80 -30.35
N GLY A 467 -6.81 1.91 -29.86
CA GLY A 467 -6.20 3.24 -29.91
C GLY A 467 -6.70 4.14 -31.04
N VAL A 468 -7.67 3.69 -31.85
CA VAL A 468 -8.21 4.49 -32.96
C VAL A 468 -9.09 5.63 -32.46
N THR A 469 -9.93 5.40 -31.45
CA THR A 469 -10.74 6.41 -30.78
C THR A 469 -10.52 6.40 -29.27
N TRP A 470 -10.56 7.58 -28.67
CA TRP A 470 -10.28 7.79 -27.25
C TRP A 470 -11.43 8.50 -26.54
N THR A 471 -11.84 7.97 -25.39
CA THR A 471 -12.87 8.57 -24.52
C THR A 471 -12.28 8.91 -23.16
N GLU A 472 -12.41 10.18 -22.74
CA GLU A 472 -11.97 10.63 -21.42
C GLU A 472 -12.97 10.21 -20.34
N GLN A 473 -12.48 9.58 -19.28
CA GLN A 473 -13.25 9.22 -18.10
C GLN A 473 -13.29 10.42 -17.15
N THR A 474 -14.25 11.32 -17.41
CA THR A 474 -14.40 12.61 -16.69
C THR A 474 -14.65 12.46 -15.18
N GLY A 475 -15.13 11.30 -14.72
CA GLY A 475 -15.34 11.00 -13.31
C GLY A 475 -14.06 10.78 -12.49
N ALA A 476 -12.90 10.60 -13.13
CA ALA A 476 -11.62 10.48 -12.44
C ALA A 476 -11.01 11.84 -12.07
N GLY A 477 -11.34 12.91 -12.81
CA GLY A 477 -10.69 14.21 -12.70
C GLY A 477 -9.23 14.21 -13.16
N SER A 478 -8.63 15.40 -13.21
CA SER A 478 -7.20 15.58 -13.51
C SER A 478 -6.38 15.46 -12.23
N ALA A 479 -5.45 14.48 -12.17
CA ALA A 479 -4.54 14.30 -11.04
C ALA A 479 -3.17 13.78 -11.50
N GLN A 480 -2.15 13.84 -10.63
CA GLN A 480 -0.84 13.24 -10.88
C GLN A 480 -0.87 11.73 -10.63
N TRP A 481 -1.70 11.03 -11.40
CA TRP A 481 -1.76 9.57 -11.38
C TRP A 481 -0.37 9.00 -11.64
N GLN A 482 -0.03 7.90 -10.97
CA GLN A 482 1.28 7.24 -11.03
C GLN A 482 1.25 5.82 -11.59
N SER A 483 0.15 5.10 -11.39
CA SER A 483 -0.02 3.78 -12.00
C SER A 483 -1.50 3.42 -12.12
N ILE A 484 -1.81 2.54 -13.06
CA ILE A 484 -3.15 2.01 -13.30
C ILE A 484 -3.11 0.49 -13.41
N ALA A 485 -4.18 -0.16 -12.97
CA ALA A 485 -4.38 -1.60 -13.02
C ALA A 485 -5.83 -1.91 -13.42
N SER A 486 -6.04 -3.08 -14.03
CA SER A 486 -7.37 -3.56 -14.40
C SER A 486 -7.63 -4.96 -13.86
N SER A 487 -8.92 -5.30 -13.67
CA SER A 487 -9.34 -6.70 -13.55
C SER A 487 -9.11 -7.44 -14.87
N SER A 488 -8.98 -8.76 -14.82
CA SER A 488 -8.78 -9.60 -16.02
C SER A 488 -9.93 -9.54 -17.02
N ASP A 489 -11.12 -9.14 -16.58
CA ASP A 489 -12.32 -8.97 -17.40
C ASP A 489 -12.56 -7.51 -17.85
N GLY A 490 -11.72 -6.56 -17.41
CA GLY A 490 -11.82 -5.13 -17.77
C GLY A 490 -13.01 -4.39 -17.18
N THR A 491 -13.80 -5.04 -16.33
CA THR A 491 -14.92 -4.40 -15.65
C THR A 491 -14.48 -3.46 -14.54
N LYS A 492 -13.29 -3.67 -13.98
CA LYS A 492 -12.76 -2.87 -12.88
C LYS A 492 -11.44 -2.24 -13.25
N LEU A 493 -11.31 -0.94 -12.98
CA LEU A 493 -10.07 -0.20 -13.11
C LEU A 493 -9.70 0.38 -11.75
N ALA A 494 -8.42 0.36 -11.41
CA ALA A 494 -7.88 1.01 -10.24
C ALA A 494 -6.69 1.89 -10.66
N ALA A 495 -6.73 3.17 -10.36
CA ALA A 495 -5.63 4.11 -10.62
C ALA A 495 -5.20 4.77 -9.32
N VAL A 496 -3.89 5.00 -9.14
CA VAL A 496 -3.33 5.55 -7.90
C VAL A 496 -2.60 6.87 -8.15
N VAL A 497 -2.79 7.84 -7.27
CA VAL A 497 -2.06 9.13 -7.21
C VAL A 497 -1.17 9.12 -5.97
N ASN A 498 0.04 9.64 -6.09
CA ASN A 498 0.90 9.88 -4.93
C ASN A 498 0.85 11.36 -4.51
N PRO A 499 0.57 11.68 -3.23
CA PRO A 499 0.16 10.77 -2.16
C PRO A 499 -1.37 10.63 -2.04
N GLY A 500 -1.87 9.39 -2.11
CA GLY A 500 -3.02 8.94 -1.32
C GLY A 500 -4.41 8.91 -1.95
N PHE A 501 -4.56 8.97 -3.28
CA PHE A 501 -5.88 8.75 -3.90
C PHE A 501 -5.87 7.47 -4.74
N ILE A 502 -6.78 6.54 -4.44
CA ILE A 502 -7.06 5.37 -5.27
C ILE A 502 -8.42 5.62 -5.91
N TRP A 503 -8.43 5.83 -7.22
CA TRP A 503 -9.66 5.83 -8.00
C TRP A 503 -9.98 4.41 -8.40
N THR A 504 -11.22 4.00 -8.17
CA THR A 504 -11.73 2.72 -8.64
C THR A 504 -12.95 2.96 -9.51
N TYR A 505 -12.99 2.33 -10.68
CA TYR A 505 -14.15 2.25 -11.55
C TYR A 505 -14.64 0.81 -11.58
N ALA A 506 -15.96 0.63 -11.55
CA ALA A 506 -16.64 -0.66 -11.52
C ALA A 506 -17.80 -0.70 -12.50
#